data_AF-A0A8H4AFF2-F1
#
_entry.id   AF-A0A8H4AFF2-F1
#
_cell.length_a   1.000
_cell.length_b   1.000
_cell.length_c   1.000
_cell.angle_alpha   90.00
_cell.angle_beta   90.00
_cell.angle_gamma   90.00
#
_symmetry.space_group_name_H-M   'P 1'
#
loop_
_entity.id
_entity.type
_entity.pdbx_description
1 polymer ?
#
loop_
_entity_poly.entity_id
_entity_poly.type
_entity_poly.pdbx_seq_one_letter_code
_entity_poly.pdbx_strand_id
1 'polypeptide(L)'
;MGRMRIEYEKKQKDSLDTMTNDMKNRFDEMTSQISNLNQQIARLESEKNNLESEKNIMESSKNQPLELNKNQMESNQRRLENEIAELRRQLNSRSDGCFALDTKCYIRVTPTHCIFSSAVVISLLYAQDVVPGETKILVLNKSNKHILVIIDSIDIEKDTGYISFYTRAGAVIANNMLCSC
;
A
#
# COMPACT_ATOMS: atom_id res chain seq x y z
N MET A 1 -37.45 19.23 107.30
CA MET A 1 -36.35 19.31 106.32
C MET A 1 -36.24 18.09 105.39
N GLY A 2 -36.49 16.85 105.83
CA GLY A 2 -36.30 15.64 105.00
C GLY A 2 -37.09 15.58 103.68
N ARG A 3 -38.36 16.00 103.65
CA ARG A 3 -39.19 15.96 102.43
C ARG A 3 -38.63 16.82 101.29
N MET A 4 -38.20 18.05 101.59
CA MET A 4 -37.67 18.98 100.59
C MET A 4 -36.38 18.46 99.93
N ARG A 5 -35.53 17.79 100.72
CA ARG A 5 -34.28 17.18 100.23
C ARG A 5 -34.55 16.01 99.29
N ILE A 6 -35.49 15.14 99.64
CA ILE A 6 -35.92 14.00 98.81
C ILE A 6 -36.45 14.50 97.46
N GLU A 7 -37.23 15.57 97.46
CA GLU A 7 -37.84 16.14 96.26
C GLU A 7 -36.80 16.78 95.31
N TYR A 8 -35.75 17.40 95.88
CA TYR A 8 -34.61 17.91 95.13
C TYR A 8 -33.77 16.79 94.50
N GLU A 9 -33.44 15.76 95.28
CA GLU A 9 -32.70 14.58 94.81
C GLU A 9 -33.48 13.84 93.70
N LYS A 10 -34.81 13.79 93.80
CA LYS A 10 -35.68 13.23 92.76
C LYS A 10 -35.61 14.04 91.46
N LYS A 11 -35.71 15.37 91.53
CA LYS A 11 -35.57 16.24 90.34
C LYS A 11 -34.20 16.09 89.67
N GLN A 12 -33.13 15.99 90.45
CA GLN A 12 -31.80 15.74 89.89
C GLN A 12 -31.72 14.38 89.19
N LYS A 13 -32.30 13.34 89.80
CA LYS A 13 -32.37 12.01 89.19
C LYS A 13 -33.15 12.03 87.87
N ASP A 14 -34.34 12.64 87.86
CA ASP A 14 -35.17 12.74 86.65
C ASP A 14 -34.44 13.48 85.52
N SER A 15 -33.66 14.52 85.85
CA SER A 15 -32.82 15.24 84.88
C SER A 15 -31.67 14.38 84.34
N LEU A 16 -31.02 13.58 85.19
CA LEU A 16 -29.96 12.65 84.78
C LEU A 16 -30.52 11.52 83.91
N ASP A 17 -31.70 10.98 84.25
CA ASP A 17 -32.37 9.95 83.46
C ASP A 17 -32.74 10.48 82.06
N THR A 18 -33.21 11.73 81.98
CA THR A 18 -33.50 12.41 80.71
C THR A 18 -32.25 12.56 79.85
N MET A 19 -31.14 13.04 80.44
CA MET A 19 -29.87 13.20 79.73
C MET A 19 -29.30 11.85 79.27
N THR A 20 -29.43 10.81 80.10
CA THR A 20 -28.97 9.45 79.78
C THR A 20 -29.74 8.89 78.59
N ASN A 21 -31.06 9.09 78.54
CA ASN A 21 -31.90 8.66 77.43
C ASN A 21 -31.56 9.41 76.13
N ASP A 22 -31.32 10.73 76.20
CA ASP A 22 -30.93 11.53 75.03
C ASP A 22 -29.58 11.08 74.46
N MET A 23 -28.59 10.86 75.33
CA MET A 23 -27.28 10.32 74.93
C MET A 23 -27.41 8.93 74.30
N LYS A 24 -28.28 8.07 74.83
CA LYS A 24 -28.52 6.73 74.29
C LYS A 24 -29.13 6.79 72.89
N ASN A 25 -30.14 7.63 72.68
CA ASN A 25 -30.75 7.82 71.38
C ASN A 25 -29.73 8.32 70.34
N ARG A 26 -28.88 9.30 70.72
CA ARG A 26 -27.80 9.78 69.85
C ARG A 26 -26.79 8.68 69.52
N PHE A 27 -26.49 7.80 70.48
CA PHE A 27 -25.59 6.67 70.27
C PHE A 27 -26.16 5.66 69.27
N ASP A 28 -27.45 5.35 69.38
CA ASP A 28 -28.15 4.44 68.46
C ASP A 28 -28.20 5.03 67.03
N GLU A 29 -28.37 6.35 66.92
CA GLU A 29 -28.36 7.04 65.64
C GLU A 29 -26.97 7.07 64.99
N MET A 30 -25.91 7.37 65.76
CA MET A 30 -24.54 7.25 65.28
C MET A 30 -24.20 5.81 64.85
N THR A 31 -24.67 4.81 65.60
CA THR A 31 -24.48 3.39 65.24
C THR A 31 -25.13 3.07 63.89
N SER A 32 -26.33 3.61 63.64
CA SER A 32 -27.04 3.45 62.37
C SER A 32 -26.30 4.14 61.21
N GLN A 33 -25.75 5.34 61.44
CA GLN A 33 -24.94 6.04 60.44
C GLN A 33 -23.67 5.29 60.08
N ILE A 34 -22.94 4.75 61.06
CA ILE A 34 -21.74 3.93 60.85
C ILE A 34 -22.09 2.71 60.01
N SER A 35 -23.21 2.03 60.30
CA SER A 35 -23.66 0.88 59.53
C SER A 35 -23.92 1.23 58.07
N ASN A 36 -24.59 2.36 57.80
CA ASN A 36 -24.86 2.83 56.45
C ASN A 36 -23.56 3.18 55.69
N LEU A 37 -22.62 3.86 56.34
CA LEU A 37 -21.32 4.19 55.73
C LEU A 37 -20.53 2.93 55.38
N ASN A 38 -20.52 1.92 56.26
CA ASN A 38 -19.86 0.65 55.97
C ASN A 38 -20.47 -0.08 54.76
N GLN A 39 -21.80 -0.02 54.60
CA GLN A 39 -22.45 -0.58 53.40
C GLN A 39 -22.05 0.17 52.13
N GLN A 40 -21.90 1.49 52.19
CA GLN A 40 -21.45 2.29 51.05
C GLN A 40 -20.00 1.97 50.67
N ILE A 41 -19.11 1.84 51.65
CA ILE A 41 -17.71 1.45 51.44
C ILE A 41 -17.64 0.11 50.71
N ALA A 42 -18.37 -0.91 51.17
CA ALA A 42 -18.37 -2.23 50.55
C ALA A 42 -18.86 -2.20 49.08
N ARG A 43 -19.85 -1.35 48.77
CA ARG A 43 -20.33 -1.17 47.38
C ARG A 43 -19.28 -0.54 46.49
N LEU A 44 -18.63 0.54 46.96
CA LEU A 44 -17.59 1.24 46.21
C LEU A 44 -16.36 0.35 45.98
N GLU A 45 -16.00 -0.49 46.95
CA GLU A 45 -14.91 -1.46 46.78
C GLU A 45 -15.24 -2.51 45.71
N SER A 46 -16.48 -3.02 45.68
CA SER A 46 -16.91 -3.93 44.62
C SER A 46 -16.91 -3.28 43.25
N GLU A 47 -17.37 -2.03 43.14
CA GLU A 47 -17.40 -1.29 41.87
C GLU A 47 -15.99 -1.02 41.35
N LYS A 48 -15.06 -0.61 42.23
CA LYS A 48 -13.64 -0.44 41.90
C LYS A 48 -13.05 -1.72 41.32
N ASN A 49 -13.29 -2.87 41.96
CA ASN A 49 -12.75 -4.15 41.50
C ASN A 49 -13.29 -4.53 40.10
N ASN A 50 -14.57 -4.27 39.85
CA ASN A 50 -15.18 -4.51 38.53
C ASN A 50 -14.54 -3.62 37.46
N LEU A 51 -14.43 -2.31 37.71
CA LEU A 51 -13.81 -1.38 36.78
C LEU A 51 -12.33 -1.72 36.49
N GLU A 52 -11.60 -2.17 37.50
CA GLU A 52 -10.21 -2.60 37.34
C GLU A 52 -10.08 -3.86 36.48
N SER A 53 -11.00 -4.82 36.63
CA SER A 53 -11.07 -5.98 35.74
C SER A 53 -11.41 -5.61 34.29
N GLU A 54 -12.35 -4.69 34.08
CA GLU A 54 -12.75 -4.23 32.75
C GLU A 54 -11.61 -3.49 32.05
N LYS A 55 -10.87 -2.65 32.78
CA LYS A 55 -9.66 -2.00 32.29
C LYS A 55 -8.63 -3.01 31.81
N ASN A 56 -8.36 -4.07 32.57
CA ASN A 56 -7.39 -5.10 32.19
C ASN A 56 -7.82 -5.85 30.91
N ILE A 57 -9.11 -6.11 30.73
CA ILE A 57 -9.65 -6.73 29.51
C ILE A 57 -9.48 -5.79 28.29
N MET A 58 -9.76 -4.51 28.45
CA MET A 58 -9.57 -3.52 27.38
C MET A 58 -8.09 -3.37 27.00
N GLU A 59 -7.19 -3.34 27.98
CA GLU A 59 -5.75 -3.16 27.76
C GLU A 59 -5.12 -4.36 27.05
N SER A 60 -5.53 -5.58 27.39
CA SER A 60 -5.12 -6.80 26.67
C SER A 60 -5.67 -6.86 25.24
N SER A 61 -6.91 -6.43 25.03
CA SER A 61 -7.55 -6.44 23.70
C SER A 61 -6.97 -5.39 22.74
N LYS A 62 -6.50 -4.24 23.24
CA LYS A 62 -5.98 -3.14 22.41
C LYS A 62 -4.58 -3.41 21.86
N ASN A 63 -3.73 -4.10 22.61
CA ASN A 63 -2.29 -4.11 22.32
C ASN A 63 -1.83 -5.34 21.50
N GLN A 64 -2.46 -6.51 21.63
CA GLN A 64 -1.90 -7.72 21.00
C GLN A 64 -2.21 -7.90 19.49
N PRO A 65 -3.47 -7.89 19.04
CA PRO A 65 -3.78 -8.25 17.65
C PRO A 65 -3.40 -7.17 16.64
N LEU A 66 -3.51 -5.89 17.02
CA LEU A 66 -3.18 -4.77 16.15
C LEU A 66 -1.67 -4.64 15.92
N GLU A 67 -0.86 -4.88 16.96
CA GLU A 67 0.59 -4.77 16.88
C GLU A 67 1.21 -5.94 16.09
N LEU A 68 0.70 -7.16 16.28
CA LEU A 68 1.06 -8.32 15.46
C LEU A 68 0.71 -8.11 13.99
N ASN A 69 -0.50 -7.64 13.69
CA ASN A 69 -0.90 -7.35 12.31
C ASN A 69 -0.06 -6.25 11.67
N LYS A 70 0.29 -5.19 12.42
CA LYS A 70 1.18 -4.12 11.94
C LYS A 70 2.54 -4.67 11.57
N ASN A 71 3.18 -5.43 12.45
CA ASN A 71 4.50 -6.02 12.20
C ASN A 71 4.48 -6.98 10.99
N GLN A 72 3.40 -7.74 10.83
CA GLN A 72 3.22 -8.64 9.69
C GLN A 72 3.05 -7.86 8.37
N MET A 73 2.28 -6.78 8.36
CA MET A 73 2.13 -5.91 7.20
C MET A 73 3.45 -5.22 6.82
N GLU A 74 4.20 -4.71 7.80
CA GLU A 74 5.51 -4.09 7.54
C GLU A 74 6.51 -5.10 6.93
N SER A 75 6.49 -6.35 7.39
CA SER A 75 7.31 -7.42 6.80
C SER A 75 6.90 -7.72 5.36
N ASN A 76 5.60 -7.82 5.08
CA ASN A 76 5.09 -8.03 3.74
C ASN A 76 5.42 -6.86 2.79
N GLN A 77 5.33 -5.62 3.27
CA GLN A 77 5.70 -4.44 2.50
C GLN A 77 7.17 -4.50 2.07
N ARG A 78 8.09 -4.79 3.00
CA ARG A 78 9.53 -4.92 2.69
C ARG A 78 9.81 -6.01 1.67
N ARG A 79 9.09 -7.13 1.73
CA ARG A 79 9.22 -8.23 0.75
C ARG A 79 8.81 -7.78 -0.65
N LEU A 80 7.66 -7.12 -0.77
CA LEU A 80 7.17 -6.60 -2.05
C LEU A 80 8.08 -5.51 -2.63
N GLU A 81 8.59 -4.61 -1.79
CA GLU A 81 9.55 -3.58 -2.22
C GLU A 81 10.83 -4.19 -2.80
N ASN A 82 11.34 -5.25 -2.18
CA ASN A 82 12.51 -5.98 -2.70
C ASN A 82 12.20 -6.67 -4.05
N GLU A 83 11.04 -7.31 -4.18
CA GLU A 83 10.62 -7.97 -5.41
C GLU A 83 10.46 -6.97 -6.57
N ILE A 84 9.86 -5.81 -6.31
CA ILE A 84 9.77 -4.71 -7.28
C ILE A 84 11.16 -4.22 -7.69
N ALA A 85 12.08 -4.05 -6.73
CA ALA A 85 13.44 -3.62 -7.03
C ALA A 85 14.18 -4.63 -7.92
N GLU A 86 13.97 -5.92 -7.67
CA GLU A 86 14.57 -6.99 -8.45
C GLU A 86 13.98 -7.09 -9.86
N LEU A 87 12.66 -7.00 -10.00
CA LEU A 87 11.99 -6.94 -11.31
C LEU A 87 12.45 -5.72 -12.12
N ARG A 88 12.63 -4.55 -11.48
CA ARG A 88 13.18 -3.37 -12.14
C ARG A 88 14.61 -3.59 -12.63
N ARG A 89 15.47 -4.25 -11.85
CA ARG A 89 16.82 -4.63 -12.29
C ARG A 89 16.80 -5.58 -13.49
N GLN A 90 15.90 -6.58 -13.47
CA GLN A 90 15.72 -7.50 -14.60
C GLN A 90 15.20 -6.79 -15.85
N LEU A 91 14.32 -5.81 -15.69
CA LEU A 91 13.83 -5.00 -16.80
C LEU A 91 14.94 -4.13 -17.38
N ASN A 92 15.74 -3.49 -16.53
CA ASN A 92 16.85 -2.65 -16.97
C ASN A 92 17.96 -3.47 -17.65
N SER A 93 18.28 -4.66 -17.13
CA SER A 93 19.25 -5.55 -17.79
C SER A 93 18.72 -6.12 -19.12
N ARG A 94 17.39 -6.26 -19.28
CA ARG A 94 16.75 -6.55 -20.57
C ARG A 94 16.73 -5.35 -21.52
N SER A 95 16.69 -4.12 -21.02
CA SER A 95 16.70 -2.90 -21.86
C SER A 95 18.11 -2.52 -22.33
N ASP A 96 19.15 -2.90 -21.59
CA ASP A 96 20.55 -2.61 -21.95
C ASP A 96 21.06 -3.44 -23.15
N GLY A 97 20.24 -4.37 -23.67
CA GLY A 97 20.56 -5.19 -24.83
C GLY A 97 20.00 -4.73 -26.18
N CYS A 98 19.09 -3.73 -26.25
CA CYS A 98 18.57 -3.31 -27.56
C CYS A 98 17.81 -1.97 -27.55
N PHE A 99 18.48 -0.94 -28.07
CA PHE A 99 17.98 0.23 -28.80
C PHE A 99 16.45 0.46 -28.77
N ALA A 100 16.09 1.60 -28.18
CA ALA A 100 14.79 2.26 -28.13
C ALA A 100 13.69 1.70 -29.04
N LEU A 101 12.55 1.37 -28.44
CA LEU A 101 11.25 1.26 -29.13
C LEU A 101 10.71 2.62 -29.62
N ASP A 102 11.49 3.70 -29.49
CA ASP A 102 11.14 5.08 -29.84
C ASP A 102 11.90 5.66 -31.06
N THR A 103 12.85 4.94 -31.64
CA THR A 103 13.55 5.44 -32.83
C THR A 103 12.83 5.01 -34.10
N LYS A 104 12.18 5.98 -34.76
CA LYS A 104 11.75 5.87 -36.16
C LYS A 104 12.87 5.22 -36.99
N CYS A 105 12.57 4.10 -37.64
CA CYS A 105 13.48 3.44 -38.55
C CYS A 105 13.31 4.05 -39.94
N TYR A 106 14.40 4.49 -40.57
CA TYR A 106 14.39 4.97 -41.94
C TYR A 106 15.55 4.37 -42.73
N ILE A 107 15.32 4.11 -44.01
CA ILE A 107 16.36 3.76 -44.97
C ILE A 107 16.37 4.82 -46.08
N ARG A 108 17.55 5.11 -46.61
CA ARG A 108 17.72 5.93 -47.81
C ARG A 108 18.29 5.06 -48.91
N VAL A 109 17.56 4.97 -50.01
CA VAL A 109 17.89 4.17 -51.18
C VAL A 109 17.60 4.96 -52.43
N THR A 110 18.20 4.56 -53.56
CA THR A 110 17.85 5.18 -54.84
C THR A 110 16.44 4.73 -55.29
N PRO A 111 15.74 5.52 -56.11
CA PRO A 111 14.38 5.21 -56.55
C PRO A 111 14.22 3.82 -57.20
N THR A 112 15.26 3.35 -57.88
CA THR A 112 15.28 2.07 -58.59
C THR A 112 15.86 0.92 -57.76
N HIS A 113 16.14 1.12 -56.47
CA HIS A 113 16.61 0.05 -55.59
C HIS A 113 15.43 -0.83 -55.18
N CYS A 114 15.64 -2.15 -55.11
CA CYS A 114 14.58 -3.09 -54.78
C CYS A 114 14.54 -3.38 -53.28
N ILE A 115 13.36 -3.26 -52.70
CA ILE A 115 13.07 -3.63 -51.32
C ILE A 115 12.18 -4.88 -51.30
N PHE A 116 12.33 -5.69 -50.26
CA PHE A 116 11.56 -6.92 -50.15
C PHE A 116 10.20 -6.66 -49.48
N SER A 117 9.13 -6.96 -50.22
CA SER A 117 7.75 -6.90 -49.77
C SER A 117 7.14 -8.32 -49.73
N SER A 118 6.27 -8.57 -48.75
CA SER A 118 5.64 -9.87 -48.44
C SER A 118 6.54 -10.96 -47.82
N ALA A 119 5.95 -11.70 -46.86
CA ALA A 119 6.60 -12.78 -46.13
C ALA A 119 6.35 -14.18 -46.74
N VAL A 120 5.36 -14.33 -47.63
CA VAL A 120 4.94 -15.65 -48.16
C VAL A 120 5.53 -15.92 -49.55
N VAL A 121 5.57 -14.89 -50.40
CA VAL A 121 6.32 -14.88 -51.66
C VAL A 121 7.18 -13.64 -51.61
N ILE A 122 8.49 -13.81 -51.44
CA ILE A 122 9.44 -12.70 -51.41
C ILE A 122 9.31 -11.95 -52.73
N SER A 123 8.65 -10.80 -52.70
CA SER A 123 8.38 -9.97 -53.87
C SER A 123 9.32 -8.77 -53.81
N LEU A 124 10.00 -8.48 -54.92
CA LEU A 124 10.82 -7.28 -55.03
C LEU A 124 9.94 -6.13 -55.52
N LEU A 125 10.03 -5.00 -54.84
CA LEU A 125 9.36 -3.76 -55.19
C LEU A 125 10.41 -2.65 -55.33
N TYR A 126 10.32 -1.82 -56.36
CA TYR A 126 11.19 -0.65 -56.44
C TYR A 126 10.83 0.37 -55.37
N ALA A 127 11.84 1.05 -54.81
CA ALA A 127 11.64 2.06 -53.78
C ALA A 127 10.70 3.19 -54.24
N GLN A 128 10.72 3.55 -55.52
CA GLN A 128 9.81 4.54 -56.11
C GLN A 128 8.33 4.11 -56.17
N ASP A 129 8.05 2.79 -56.13
CA ASP A 129 6.70 2.24 -56.25
C ASP A 129 6.07 1.98 -54.86
N VAL A 130 6.75 2.40 -53.79
CA VAL A 130 6.26 2.25 -52.41
C VAL A 130 5.13 3.24 -52.15
N VAL A 131 4.02 2.72 -51.62
CA VAL A 131 2.86 3.49 -51.17
C VAL A 131 2.85 3.55 -49.63
N PRO A 132 3.04 4.74 -49.01
CA PRO A 132 2.91 4.92 -47.56
C PRO A 132 1.52 4.50 -47.04
N GLY A 133 1.47 3.90 -45.86
CA GLY A 133 0.23 3.39 -45.25
C GLY A 133 -0.26 2.04 -45.79
N GLU A 134 0.22 1.62 -46.96
CA GLU A 134 -0.22 0.37 -47.62
C GLU A 134 0.92 -0.66 -47.74
N THR A 135 2.11 -0.20 -48.14
CA THR A 135 3.23 -1.09 -48.45
C THR A 135 3.83 -1.68 -47.20
N LYS A 136 3.95 -3.02 -47.18
CA LYS A 136 4.56 -3.79 -46.09
C LYS A 136 5.93 -4.30 -46.51
N ILE A 137 6.94 -4.00 -45.70
CA ILE A 137 8.34 -4.36 -45.92
C ILE A 137 8.87 -5.30 -44.86
N LEU A 138 9.88 -6.10 -45.21
CA LEU A 138 10.56 -6.99 -44.26
C LEU A 138 11.64 -6.23 -43.46
N VAL A 139 11.40 -6.13 -42.15
CA VAL A 139 12.32 -5.53 -41.18
C VAL A 139 12.79 -6.61 -40.21
N LEU A 140 14.07 -6.63 -39.89
CA LEU A 140 14.63 -7.51 -38.88
C LEU A 140 14.29 -6.96 -37.48
N ASN A 141 13.59 -7.75 -36.67
CA ASN A 141 13.25 -7.39 -35.30
C ASN A 141 14.38 -7.75 -34.31
N LYS A 142 14.19 -7.37 -33.05
CA LYS A 142 15.14 -7.61 -31.94
C LYS A 142 15.45 -9.09 -31.67
N SER A 143 14.66 -10.01 -32.20
CA SER A 143 14.86 -11.45 -32.10
C SER A 143 15.50 -12.06 -33.35
N ASN A 144 16.07 -11.22 -34.23
CA ASN A 144 16.61 -11.61 -35.53
C ASN A 144 15.57 -12.33 -36.42
N LYS A 145 14.29 -11.97 -36.28
CA LYS A 145 13.21 -12.46 -37.11
C LYS A 145 12.73 -11.37 -38.05
N HIS A 146 12.51 -11.72 -39.30
CA HIS A 146 11.88 -10.81 -40.25
C HIS A 146 10.39 -10.64 -39.90
N ILE A 147 9.97 -9.40 -39.75
CA ILE A 147 8.58 -8.99 -39.53
C ILE A 147 8.15 -8.03 -40.63
N LEU A 148 6.85 -7.99 -40.92
CA LEU A 148 6.29 -7.03 -41.85
C LEU A 148 5.93 -5.73 -41.13
N VAL A 149 6.44 -4.61 -41.62
CA VAL A 149 6.16 -3.26 -41.09
C VAL A 149 5.58 -2.41 -42.22
N ILE A 150 4.58 -1.58 -41.89
CA ILE A 150 3.98 -0.64 -42.83
C ILE A 150 4.86 0.62 -42.88
N ILE A 151 5.09 1.16 -44.07
CA ILE A 151 5.86 2.40 -44.23
C ILE A 151 4.96 3.60 -43.92
N ASP A 152 5.37 4.45 -42.99
CA ASP A 152 4.59 5.62 -42.55
C ASP A 152 4.71 6.82 -43.49
N SER A 153 5.92 7.12 -43.97
CA SER A 153 6.21 8.27 -44.83
C SER A 153 7.38 8.00 -45.77
N ILE A 154 7.45 8.74 -46.87
CA ILE A 154 8.56 8.74 -47.83
C ILE A 154 8.99 10.18 -48.05
N ASP A 155 10.29 10.42 -47.94
CA ASP A 155 10.93 11.70 -48.21
C ASP A 155 11.88 11.56 -49.40
N ILE A 156 11.93 12.57 -50.26
CA ILE A 156 12.81 12.61 -51.43
C ILE A 156 13.90 13.65 -51.19
N GLU A 157 15.15 13.21 -51.14
CA GLU A 157 16.32 14.06 -50.91
C GLU A 157 17.34 13.88 -52.05
N LYS A 158 18.15 14.91 -52.30
CA LYS A 158 19.32 14.81 -53.18
C LYS A 158 20.55 14.55 -52.32
N ASP A 159 21.35 13.58 -52.71
CA ASP A 159 22.62 13.25 -52.06
C ASP A 159 23.75 13.24 -53.09
N THR A 160 24.99 13.35 -52.63
CA THR A 160 26.22 13.42 -53.44
C THR A 160 27.01 12.11 -53.45
N GLY A 161 26.65 11.14 -52.60
CA GLY A 161 27.35 9.86 -52.49
C GLY A 161 26.39 8.68 -52.38
N TYR A 162 26.72 7.57 -53.06
CA TYR A 162 25.96 6.33 -53.04
C TYR A 162 26.90 5.14 -52.83
N ILE A 163 26.42 4.14 -52.10
CA ILE A 163 27.14 2.88 -51.89
C ILE A 163 26.21 1.72 -52.26
N SER A 164 26.75 0.72 -52.95
CA SER A 164 26.09 -0.57 -53.19
C SER A 164 27.06 -1.66 -52.78
N PHE A 165 26.54 -2.63 -52.04
CA PHE A 165 27.30 -3.77 -51.52
C PHE A 165 26.87 -5.02 -52.26
N TYR A 166 27.82 -5.75 -52.84
CA TYR A 166 27.51 -7.04 -53.45
C TYR A 166 27.78 -8.18 -52.46
N THR A 167 26.73 -8.91 -52.08
CA THR A 167 26.85 -10.10 -51.21
C THR A 167 26.53 -11.36 -51.99
N ARG A 168 27.08 -12.51 -51.55
CA ARG A 168 26.75 -13.82 -52.15
C ARG A 168 25.26 -14.16 -52.06
N ALA A 169 24.52 -13.55 -51.13
CA ALA A 169 23.09 -13.77 -50.95
C ALA A 169 22.23 -12.88 -51.87
N GLY A 170 22.82 -11.88 -52.56
CA GLY A 170 22.07 -10.92 -53.37
C GLY A 170 21.16 -9.99 -52.57
N ALA A 171 21.28 -9.99 -51.24
CA ALA A 171 20.52 -9.17 -50.31
C ALA A 171 21.43 -8.60 -49.22
N VAL A 172 21.02 -7.48 -48.65
CA VAL A 172 21.70 -6.78 -47.56
C VAL A 172 20.67 -6.32 -46.52
N ILE A 173 21.07 -6.32 -45.26
CA ILE A 173 20.30 -5.69 -44.18
C ILE A 173 20.92 -4.33 -43.94
N ALA A 174 20.20 -3.27 -44.32
CA ALA A 174 20.61 -1.89 -44.13
C ALA A 174 19.59 -1.20 -43.22
N ASN A 175 20.05 -0.61 -42.12
CA ASN A 175 19.18 -0.03 -41.09
C ASN A 175 18.03 -0.98 -40.69
N ASN A 176 18.35 -2.25 -40.46
CA ASN A 176 17.39 -3.32 -40.13
C ASN A 176 16.35 -3.65 -41.21
N MET A 177 16.39 -3.03 -42.39
CA MET A 177 15.52 -3.35 -43.52
C MET A 177 16.21 -4.31 -44.48
N LEU A 178 15.49 -5.34 -44.92
CA LEU A 178 15.99 -6.28 -45.92
C LEU A 178 15.80 -5.69 -47.32
N CYS A 179 16.91 -5.49 -48.04
CA CYS A 179 16.94 -4.90 -49.38
C CYS A 179 17.79 -5.75 -50.33
N SER A 180 17.65 -5.54 -51.64
CA SER A 180 18.57 -6.11 -52.61
C SER A 180 19.97 -5.50 -52.46
N CYS A 181 20.98 -6.15 -53.01
CA CYS A 181 22.32 -5.55 -53.16
C CYS A 181 22.32 -4.34 -54.10
#